data_AF-A0A1U9KM80-F1
#
_entry.id   AF-A0A1U9KM80-F1
#
_cell.length_a   1.000
_cell.length_b   1.000
_cell.length_c   1.000
_cell.angle_alpha   90.00
_cell.angle_beta   90.00
_cell.angle_gamma   90.00
#
_symmetry.space_group_name_H-M   'P 1'
#
loop_
_entity.id
_entity.type
_entity.pdbx_description
1 polymer ?
#
loop_
_entity_poly.entity_id
_entity_poly.type
_entity_poly.pdbx_seq_one_letter_code
_entity_poly.pdbx_strand_id
1 'polypeptide(L)'
;MAPDFRMNDRAIFRKDMRRYVGPGLYAMQVAGSPVVMRAQVVTDGIMLTQNANATPQTVTLAMFDECCLGPIVGALKVFDAGLFGGETLSERQDATITRVNLRLADKIRAKKTRRLEHA
;
A
#
# COMPACT_ATOMS: atom_id res chain seq x y z
N MET A 1 11.46 16.37 -0.89
CA MET A 1 11.05 15.22 -0.04
C MET A 1 10.60 14.08 -0.92
N ALA A 2 11.09 12.86 -0.72
CA ALA A 2 10.58 11.69 -1.47
C ALA A 2 9.13 11.40 -1.02
N PRO A 3 8.18 11.18 -1.93
CA PRO A 3 6.78 10.98 -1.59
C PRO A 3 6.59 9.73 -0.74
N ASP A 4 5.64 9.77 0.19
CA ASP A 4 5.25 8.58 0.95
C ASP A 4 4.59 7.56 0.01
N PHE A 5 5.00 6.29 0.13
CA PHE A 5 4.38 5.17 -0.57
C PHE A 5 3.00 4.91 0.02
N ARG A 6 1.99 4.81 -0.84
CA ARG A 6 0.63 4.42 -0.43
C ARG A 6 0.47 2.92 -0.49
N MET A 7 -0.55 2.42 0.20
CA MET A 7 -0.99 1.05 0.02
C MET A 7 -1.30 0.80 -1.47
N ASN A 8 -0.81 -0.34 -2.00
CA ASN A 8 -0.87 -0.75 -3.41
C ASN A 8 0.12 -0.08 -4.39
N ASP A 9 0.90 0.92 -3.97
CA ASP A 9 2.01 1.40 -4.81
C ASP A 9 3.06 0.31 -5.01
N ARG A 10 3.66 0.26 -6.20
CA ARG A 10 4.73 -0.70 -6.50
C ARG A 10 6.08 -0.01 -6.43
N ALA A 11 6.96 -0.49 -5.55
CA ALA A 11 8.32 0.00 -5.42
C ALA A 11 9.27 -0.78 -6.33
N ILE A 12 10.21 -0.08 -6.97
CA ILE A 12 11.33 -0.68 -7.69
C ILE A 12 12.58 -0.41 -6.87
N PHE A 13 13.32 -1.45 -6.52
CA PHE A 13 14.54 -1.34 -5.70
C PHE A 13 15.72 -2.06 -6.34
N ARG A 14 16.92 -1.59 -6.01
CA ARG A 14 18.18 -2.19 -6.48
C ARG A 14 18.67 -3.26 -5.52
N LYS A 15 18.42 -4.53 -5.88
CA LYS A 15 18.79 -5.71 -5.09
C LYS A 15 20.30 -5.90 -4.92
N ASP A 16 21.10 -5.35 -5.83
CA ASP A 16 22.57 -5.39 -5.81
C ASP A 16 23.20 -4.44 -4.79
N MET A 17 22.43 -3.48 -4.27
CA MET A 17 22.89 -2.47 -3.31
C MET A 17 22.24 -2.69 -1.94
N ARG A 18 22.72 -3.66 -1.16
CA ARG A 18 22.14 -3.96 0.18
C ARG A 18 22.70 -3.13 1.33
N ARG A 19 23.69 -2.28 1.07
CA ARG A 19 24.30 -1.41 2.07
C ARG A 19 23.66 -0.04 2.10
N TYR A 20 23.81 0.65 3.22
CA TYR A 20 23.46 2.05 3.30
C TYR A 20 24.31 2.90 2.33
N VAL A 21 23.65 3.72 1.50
CA VAL A 21 24.30 4.62 0.54
C VAL A 21 23.97 6.09 0.77
N GLY A 22 23.06 6.38 1.72
CA GLY A 22 22.63 7.73 2.04
C GLY A 22 21.16 7.83 2.41
N PRO A 23 20.68 9.02 2.82
CA PRO A 23 19.30 9.23 3.21
C PRO A 23 18.35 8.96 2.04
N GLY A 24 17.30 8.19 2.28
CA GLY A 24 16.43 7.76 1.18
C GLY A 24 15.42 6.71 1.59
N LEU A 25 14.71 6.17 0.59
CA LEU A 25 13.79 5.06 0.79
C LEU A 25 14.51 3.74 0.49
N TYR A 26 14.27 2.74 1.31
CA TYR A 26 14.84 1.40 1.18
C TYR A 26 13.73 0.36 1.29
N ALA A 27 13.87 -0.72 0.51
CA ALA A 27 13.14 -1.95 0.74
C ALA A 27 13.82 -2.70 1.88
N MET A 28 13.06 -3.07 2.90
CA MET A 28 13.52 -3.75 4.10
C MET A 28 12.72 -5.02 4.32
N GLN A 29 13.34 -6.06 4.85
CA GLN A 29 12.71 -7.30 5.28
C GLN A 29 12.41 -7.20 6.78
N VAL A 30 11.14 -7.05 7.16
CA VAL A 30 10.72 -6.93 8.57
C VAL A 30 9.71 -8.03 8.86
N ALA A 31 10.00 -8.88 9.86
CA ALA A 31 9.16 -10.00 10.26
C ALA A 31 8.69 -10.90 9.08
N GLY A 32 9.59 -11.15 8.12
CA GLY A 32 9.28 -11.99 6.96
C GLY A 32 8.45 -11.30 5.86
N SER A 33 8.09 -10.02 6.02
CA SER A 33 7.43 -9.23 4.99
C SER A 33 8.32 -8.10 4.45
N PRO A 34 8.32 -7.84 3.12
CA PRO A 34 9.01 -6.68 2.56
C PRO A 34 8.20 -5.40 2.86
N VAL A 35 8.87 -4.39 3.38
CA VAL A 35 8.31 -3.07 3.69
C VAL A 35 9.20 -1.97 3.14
N VAL A 36 8.61 -0.82 2.81
CA VAL A 36 9.38 0.37 2.42
C VAL A 36 9.57 1.24 3.66
N MET A 37 10.82 1.62 3.92
CA MET A 37 11.17 2.52 5.04
C MET A 37 12.09 3.63 4.56
N ARG A 38 11.91 4.82 5.11
CA ARG A 38 12.83 5.94 4.95
C ARG A 38 13.95 5.80 5.97
N ALA A 39 15.18 5.81 5.49
CA ALA A 39 16.40 5.75 6.29
C ALA A 39 17.09 7.11 6.32
N GLN A 40 17.56 7.53 7.50
CA GLN A 40 18.35 8.73 7.70
C GLN A 40 19.45 8.46 8.74
N VAL A 41 20.68 8.90 8.49
CA VAL A 41 21.75 8.83 9.50
C VAL A 41 21.40 9.75 10.66
N VAL A 42 21.55 9.23 11.87
CA VAL A 42 21.50 9.95 13.13
C VAL A 42 22.76 9.61 13.94
N THR A 43 23.02 10.36 15.01
CA THR A 43 24.27 10.24 15.81
C THR A 43 24.58 8.80 16.23
N ASP A 44 23.55 8.01 16.56
CA ASP A 44 23.69 6.66 17.11
C ASP A 44 23.29 5.55 16.12
N GLY A 45 23.15 5.85 14.83
CA GLY A 45 22.86 4.83 13.81
C GLY A 45 22.00 5.32 12.65
N ILE A 46 21.08 4.47 12.21
CA ILE A 46 20.14 4.77 11.12
C ILE A 46 18.74 4.82 11.71
N MET A 47 18.10 5.98 11.57
CA MET A 47 16.69 6.15 11.89
C MET A 47 15.84 5.68 10.70
N LEU A 48 14.91 4.76 10.97
CA LEU A 48 13.94 4.21 10.05
C LEU A 48 12.54 4.74 10.36
N THR A 49 11.83 5.18 9.33
CA THR A 49 10.45 5.70 9.42
C THR A 49 9.61 5.18 8.26
N GLN A 50 8.40 4.66 8.53
CA GLN A 50 7.52 4.15 7.46
C GLN A 50 6.78 5.27 6.72
N ASN A 51 6.31 6.29 7.44
CA ASN A 51 5.65 7.48 6.90
C ASN A 51 5.81 8.65 7.87
N ALA A 52 5.31 9.83 7.50
CA ALA A 52 5.43 11.05 8.32
C ALA A 52 4.79 10.96 9.72
N ASN A 53 3.83 10.05 9.92
CA ASN A 53 3.07 9.92 11.17
C ASN A 53 3.51 8.71 12.01
N ALA A 54 4.42 7.88 11.50
CA ALA A 54 4.88 6.68 12.18
C ALA A 54 5.98 7.02 13.18
N THR A 55 5.98 6.32 14.32
CA THR A 55 7.05 6.43 15.32
C THR A 55 8.39 6.01 14.72
N PRO A 56 9.42 6.88 14.73
CA PRO A 56 10.75 6.53 14.23
C PRO A 56 11.40 5.42 15.06
N GLN A 57 12.18 4.57 14.41
CA GLN A 57 12.97 3.52 15.05
C GLN A 57 14.44 3.70 14.69
N THR A 58 15.33 3.71 15.68
CA THR A 58 16.77 3.76 15.43
C THR A 58 17.37 2.36 15.46
N VAL A 59 18.13 2.02 14.43
CA VAL A 59 18.83 0.74 14.30
C VAL A 59 20.32 0.96 14.07
N THR A 60 21.15 -0.03 14.39
CA THR A 60 22.57 -0.01 14.05
C THR A 60 22.77 -0.23 12.55
N LEU A 61 23.95 0.12 12.03
CA LEU A 61 24.30 -0.15 10.63
C LEU A 61 24.28 -1.66 10.31
N ALA A 62 24.71 -2.50 11.25
CA ALA A 62 24.70 -3.96 11.09
C ALA A 62 23.26 -4.50 10.95
N MET A 63 22.35 -4.08 11.83
CA MET A 63 20.93 -4.47 11.74
C MET A 63 20.27 -3.96 10.46
N PHE A 64 20.68 -2.78 10.01
CA PHE A 64 20.22 -2.23 8.73
C PHE A 64 20.63 -3.12 7.57
N ASP A 65 21.91 -3.47 7.47
CA ASP A 65 22.45 -4.29 6.37
C ASP A 65 21.86 -5.72 6.35
N GLU A 66 21.52 -6.28 7.52
CA GLU A 66 20.82 -7.57 7.63
C GLU A 66 19.39 -7.51 7.07
N CYS A 67 18.67 -6.42 7.34
CA CYS A 67 17.28 -6.27 6.93
C CYS A 67 17.14 -5.62 5.54
N CYS A 68 18.18 -4.97 5.01
CA CYS A 68 18.10 -4.19 3.78
C CYS A 68 18.07 -5.08 2.54
N LEU A 69 17.01 -4.93 1.74
CA LEU A 69 16.90 -5.55 0.42
C LEU A 69 17.50 -4.65 -0.67
N GLY A 70 17.49 -3.33 -0.45
CA GLY A 70 18.20 -2.33 -1.24
C GLY A 70 17.46 -0.99 -1.36
N PRO A 71 18.11 0.06 -1.92
CA PRO A 71 17.50 1.37 -2.07
C PRO A 71 16.39 1.34 -3.12
N ILE A 72 15.33 2.07 -2.85
CA ILE A 72 14.26 2.33 -3.81
C ILE A 72 14.80 3.29 -4.88
N VAL A 73 14.71 2.88 -6.13
CA VAL A 73 15.14 3.67 -7.30
C VAL A 73 13.97 4.17 -8.14
N GLY A 74 12.76 3.69 -7.88
CA GLY A 74 11.56 4.11 -8.57
C GLY A 74 10.29 3.70 -7.84
N ALA A 75 9.20 4.38 -8.19
CA ALA A 75 7.86 4.06 -7.71
C ALA A 75 6.91 4.08 -8.91
N LEU A 76 6.22 2.97 -9.12
CA LEU A 76 5.03 2.92 -9.95
C LEU A 76 3.86 3.18 -9.03
N LYS A 77 3.46 4.45 -8.95
CA LYS A 77 2.27 4.81 -8.21
C LYS A 77 1.08 4.24 -8.98
N VAL A 78 0.23 3.48 -8.30
CA VAL A 78 -1.04 3.06 -8.89
C VAL A 78 -1.97 4.27 -8.82
N PHE A 79 -1.71 5.23 -9.69
CA PHE A 79 -2.64 6.30 -10.00
C PHE A 79 -3.49 5.82 -11.17
N ASP A 80 -4.78 5.64 -10.94
CA ASP A 80 -5.78 5.62 -12.01
C ASP A 80 -5.87 7.05 -12.57
N ALA A 81 -4.86 7.44 -13.34
CA ALA A 81 -4.77 8.73 -13.97
C ALA A 81 -5.69 8.74 -15.20
N GLY A 82 -6.99 9.01 -15.02
CA GLY A 82 -7.75 9.50 -16.16
C GLY A 82 -9.27 9.56 -16.14
N LEU A 83 -10.03 8.91 -15.23
CA LEU A 83 -11.48 8.88 -15.44
C LEU A 83 -12.40 9.23 -14.24
N PHE A 84 -12.06 8.99 -12.96
CA PHE A 84 -13.12 9.01 -11.92
C PHE A 84 -12.69 9.39 -10.49
N GLY A 85 -12.12 10.58 -10.27
CA GLY A 85 -12.30 11.29 -8.97
C GLY A 85 -11.58 10.77 -7.71
N GLY A 86 -10.67 9.80 -7.80
CA GLY A 86 -9.74 9.47 -6.69
C GLY A 86 -10.17 8.37 -5.72
N GLU A 87 -11.12 7.51 -6.08
CA GLU A 87 -11.44 6.29 -5.32
C GLU A 87 -10.59 5.09 -5.80
N THR A 88 -10.31 4.13 -4.91
CA THR A 88 -9.58 2.91 -5.30
C THR A 88 -10.47 1.96 -6.11
N LEU A 89 -9.87 1.23 -7.06
CA LEU A 89 -10.54 0.22 -7.88
C LEU A 89 -11.24 -0.87 -7.04
N SER A 90 -10.65 -1.20 -5.88
CA SER A 90 -11.21 -2.10 -4.87
C SER A 90 -12.47 -1.54 -4.19
N GLU A 91 -12.45 -0.28 -3.74
CA GLU A 91 -13.61 0.37 -3.12
C GLU A 91 -14.81 0.42 -4.09
N ARG A 92 -14.56 0.63 -5.39
CA ARG A 92 -15.62 0.62 -6.39
C ARG A 92 -16.11 -0.78 -6.76
N GLN A 93 -15.26 -1.80 -6.79
CA GLN A 93 -15.71 -3.18 -7.01
C GLN A 93 -16.67 -3.60 -5.89
N ASP A 94 -16.34 -3.32 -4.64
CA ASP A 94 -17.22 -3.62 -3.51
C ASP A 94 -18.51 -2.80 -3.56
N ALA A 95 -18.45 -1.50 -3.90
CA ALA A 95 -19.64 -0.67 -4.06
C ALA A 95 -20.54 -1.13 -5.23
N THR A 96 -19.94 -1.60 -6.33
CA THR A 96 -20.67 -2.05 -7.52
C THR A 96 -21.30 -3.42 -7.28
N ILE A 97 -20.56 -4.37 -6.69
CA ILE A 97 -21.08 -5.69 -6.29
C ILE A 97 -22.22 -5.50 -5.28
N THR A 98 -22.05 -4.62 -4.29
CA THR A 98 -23.07 -4.32 -3.29
C THR A 98 -24.33 -3.72 -3.94
N ARG A 99 -24.19 -2.74 -4.84
CA ARG A 99 -25.36 -2.17 -5.57
C ARG A 99 -26.05 -3.18 -6.49
N VAL A 100 -25.29 -4.05 -7.16
CA VAL A 100 -25.85 -5.10 -8.01
C VAL A 100 -26.61 -6.12 -7.16
N ASN A 101 -26.03 -6.56 -6.04
CA ASN A 101 -26.67 -7.50 -5.13
C ASN A 101 -27.95 -6.93 -4.49
N LEU A 102 -27.95 -5.65 -4.10
CA LEU A 102 -29.15 -4.98 -3.59
C LEU A 102 -30.26 -4.90 -4.66
N ARG A 103 -29.92 -4.48 -5.88
CA ARG A 103 -30.89 -4.45 -7.00
C ARG A 103 -31.41 -5.83 -7.37
N LEU A 104 -30.57 -6.87 -7.28
CA LEU A 104 -30.98 -8.25 -7.53
C LEU A 104 -31.95 -8.72 -6.43
N ALA A 105 -31.65 -8.43 -5.16
CA ALA A 105 -32.50 -8.75 -4.02
C ALA A 105 -33.88 -8.07 -4.13
N ASP A 106 -33.92 -6.79 -4.52
CA ASP A 106 -35.16 -6.05 -4.70
C ASP A 106 -36.01 -6.62 -5.86
N LYS A 107 -35.38 -6.96 -6.99
CA LYS A 107 -36.07 -7.61 -8.11
C LYS A 107 -36.63 -8.98 -7.73
N ILE A 108 -35.91 -9.76 -6.93
CA ILE A 108 -36.36 -11.07 -6.46
C ILE A 108 -37.56 -10.91 -5.52
N ARG A 109 -37.51 -9.94 -4.57
CA ARG A 109 -38.62 -9.64 -3.67
C ARG A 109 -39.87 -9.20 -4.43
N ALA A 110 -39.73 -8.24 -5.36
CA ALA A 110 -40.84 -7.75 -6.18
C ALA A 110 -41.47 -8.84 -7.06
N LYS A 111 -40.66 -9.78 -7.56
CA LYS A 111 -41.16 -10.94 -8.32
C LYS A 111 -41.91 -11.92 -7.42
N LYS A 112 -41.49 -12.09 -6.17
CA LYS A 112 -42.13 -12.98 -5.20
C LYS A 112 -43.46 -12.42 -4.70
N THR A 113 -43.55 -11.12 -4.43
CA THR A 113 -44.81 -10.47 -4.03
C THR A 113 -45.86 -10.53 -5.14
N ARG A 114 -45.50 -10.22 -6.39
CA ARG A 114 -46.45 -10.36 -7.53
C ARG A 114 -46.96 -11.79 -7.72
N ARG A 115 -46.14 -12.82 -7.42
CA ARG A 115 -46.57 -14.21 -7.48
C ARG A 115 -47.54 -14.61 -6.37
N LEU A 116 -47.51 -13.93 -5.24
CA LEU A 116 -48.44 -14.14 -4.13
C LEU A 116 -49.77 -13.39 -4.36
N GLU A 117 -49.75 -12.26 -5.06
CA GLU A 117 -50.96 -11.50 -5.42
C GLU A 117 -51.77 -12.15 -6.55
N HIS A 118 -51.15 -13.04 -7.34
CA HIS A 118 -51.78 -13.78 -8.43
C HIS A 118 -52.12 -15.25 -8.09
N ALA A 119 -51.94 -15.66 -6.83
CA ALA A 119 -52.27 -16.99 -6.32
C ALA A 119 -53.49 -16.91 -5.39
#